data_AF-A0A1B9D306-F1
#
_entry.id   AF-A0A1B9D306-F1
#
_cell.length_a   1.000
_cell.length_b   1.000
_cell.length_c   1.000
_cell.angle_alpha   90.00
_cell.angle_beta   90.00
_cell.angle_gamma   90.00
#
_symmetry.space_group_name_H-M   'P 1'
#
loop_
_entity.id
_entity.type
_entity.pdbx_description
1 polymer ?
#
loop_
_entity_poly.entity_id
_entity_poly.type
_entity_poly.pdbx_seq_one_letter_code
_entity_poly.pdbx_strand_id
1 'polypeptide(L)'
;MKNVRKTLVLAAVTGTLVTIPSATATAEPMGVDPNMPPAAAPAPAGFDPNVPPPPGPAAPPPPPVRAYSVNWDAIAQCESGGNWSINTGNGFSGGLQFTPSTWHANGGSGSPQNASREEQIRVAENVLHSQGIGAWPVCGRRG
;
A
#
# COMPACT_ATOMS: atom_id res chain seq x y z
N MET A 1 16.68 -46.54 -14.01
CA MET A 1 17.75 -46.04 -13.12
C MET A 1 18.72 -45.20 -13.93
N LYS A 2 18.60 -43.87 -13.91
CA LYS A 2 19.60 -42.93 -14.43
C LYS A 2 19.63 -41.73 -13.48
N ASN A 3 20.84 -41.34 -13.12
CA ASN A 3 21.16 -40.73 -11.83
C ASN A 3 20.85 -39.24 -11.75
N VAL A 4 20.42 -38.85 -10.56
CA VAL A 4 20.20 -37.50 -10.06
C VAL A 4 21.46 -36.65 -10.19
N ARG A 5 21.37 -35.48 -10.83
CA ARG A 5 22.31 -34.37 -10.64
C ARG A 5 21.53 -33.13 -10.22
N LYS A 6 21.36 -33.04 -8.91
CA LYS A 6 20.79 -31.94 -8.15
C LYS A 6 21.84 -30.83 -8.09
N THR A 7 21.76 -29.86 -9.00
CA THR A 7 22.61 -28.66 -8.98
C THR A 7 22.02 -27.66 -7.99
N LEU A 8 22.52 -27.71 -6.76
CA LEU A 8 22.20 -26.75 -5.70
C LEU A 8 23.00 -25.47 -5.96
N VAL A 9 22.34 -24.39 -6.38
CA VAL A 9 22.97 -23.07 -6.47
C VAL A 9 22.95 -22.45 -5.07
N LEU A 10 24.10 -22.46 -4.39
CA LEU A 10 24.34 -21.69 -3.18
C LEU A 10 24.53 -20.22 -3.58
N ALA A 11 23.56 -19.35 -3.30
CA ALA A 11 23.77 -17.91 -3.32
C ALA A 11 24.39 -17.50 -1.97
N ALA A 12 25.66 -17.08 -1.99
CA ALA A 12 26.32 -16.51 -0.82
C ALA A 12 25.74 -15.11 -0.56
N VAL A 13 24.98 -14.95 0.53
CA VAL A 13 24.55 -13.66 1.04
C VAL A 13 25.70 -13.09 1.85
N THR A 14 26.57 -12.30 1.21
CA THR A 14 27.47 -11.39 1.91
C THR A 14 26.61 -10.27 2.50
N GLY A 15 26.21 -10.44 3.76
CA GLY A 15 25.50 -9.42 4.52
C GLY A 15 26.44 -8.28 4.88
N THR A 16 26.22 -7.11 4.28
CA THR A 16 26.82 -5.86 4.74
C THR A 16 26.02 -5.37 5.95
N LEU A 17 26.62 -5.44 7.12
CA LEU A 17 26.06 -4.89 8.35
C LEU A 17 26.04 -3.35 8.23
N VAL A 18 24.86 -2.76 8.06
CA VAL A 18 24.70 -1.30 8.15
C VAL A 18 24.63 -0.94 9.62
N THR A 19 25.72 -0.39 10.15
CA THR A 19 25.75 0.26 11.45
C THR A 19 24.89 1.53 11.38
N ILE A 20 23.76 1.53 12.08
CA ILE A 20 22.97 2.74 12.27
C ILE A 20 23.64 3.54 13.40
N PRO A 21 24.08 4.79 13.18
CA PRO A 21 24.44 5.65 14.30
C PRO A 21 23.16 6.02 15.06
N SER A 22 23.14 5.71 16.36
CA SER A 22 22.16 6.28 17.28
C SER A 22 22.32 7.80 17.24
N ALA A 23 21.33 8.50 16.67
CA ALA A 23 21.22 9.94 16.85
C ALA A 23 20.80 10.20 18.30
N THR A 24 21.78 10.47 19.17
CA THR A 24 21.56 11.30 20.34
C THR A 24 21.17 12.68 19.85
N ALA A 25 19.89 13.02 19.95
CA ALA A 25 19.46 14.40 19.85
C ALA A 25 19.98 15.15 21.08
N THR A 26 21.13 15.80 20.93
CA THR A 26 21.58 16.89 21.79
C THR A 26 20.56 18.01 21.70
N ALA A 27 19.78 18.19 22.77
CA ALA A 27 19.10 19.45 23.01
C ALA A 27 20.17 20.55 23.15
N GLU A 28 20.09 21.59 22.34
CA GLU A 28 20.89 22.80 22.54
C GLU A 28 20.40 23.53 23.80
N PRO A 29 21.31 24.18 24.56
CA PRO A 29 21.00 24.81 25.83
C PRO A 29 20.33 26.17 25.60
N MET A 30 19.01 26.23 25.65
CA MET A 30 18.30 27.48 25.85
C MET A 30 18.50 27.88 27.33
N GLY A 31 19.21 28.98 27.56
CA GLY A 31 19.62 29.46 28.87
C GLY A 31 18.51 29.45 29.91
N VAL A 32 18.70 28.67 30.96
CA VAL A 32 17.89 28.66 32.18
C VAL A 32 18.25 29.91 32.98
N ASP A 33 17.33 30.86 33.07
CA ASP A 33 17.43 32.02 33.95
C ASP A 33 17.51 31.56 35.42
N PRO A 34 18.53 31.95 36.19
CA PRO A 34 18.72 31.47 37.56
C PRO A 34 17.73 32.03 38.59
N ASN A 35 16.78 32.90 38.22
CA ASN A 35 15.75 33.44 39.13
C ASN A 35 14.36 32.79 38.98
N MET A 36 14.21 31.69 38.23
CA MET A 36 12.94 30.97 38.16
C MET A 36 12.72 30.15 39.45
N PRO A 37 11.64 30.36 40.24
CA PRO A 37 11.32 29.44 41.33
C PRO A 37 10.93 28.06 40.76
N PRO A 38 11.29 26.95 41.43
CA PRO A 38 10.93 25.63 40.92
C PRO A 38 9.41 25.48 40.87
N ALA A 39 8.90 25.14 39.69
CA ALA A 39 7.52 24.70 39.53
C ALA A 39 7.29 23.48 40.44
N ALA A 40 6.38 23.63 41.41
CA ALA A 40 6.01 22.56 42.30
C ALA A 40 5.56 21.33 41.48
N ALA A 41 6.17 20.18 41.76
CA ALA A 41 5.70 18.91 41.22
C ALA A 41 4.21 18.71 41.60
N PRO A 42 3.35 18.21 40.69
CA PRO A 42 1.99 17.87 41.07
C PRO A 42 2.02 16.71 42.08
N ALA A 43 1.30 16.88 43.20
CA ALA A 43 1.11 15.83 44.20
C ALA A 43 0.44 14.58 43.57
N PRO A 44 0.67 13.36 44.10
CA PRO A 44 -0.04 12.18 43.61
C PRO A 44 -1.53 12.31 43.96
N ALA A 45 -2.37 12.50 42.94
CA ALA A 45 -3.81 12.44 43.08
C ALA A 45 -4.23 11.00 43.43
N GLY A 46 -4.99 10.83 44.53
CA GLY A 46 -5.58 9.56 44.90
C GLY A 46 -6.55 9.05 43.84
N PHE A 47 -6.70 7.73 43.75
CA PHE A 47 -7.69 7.07 42.89
C PHE A 47 -9.10 7.41 43.38
N ASP A 48 -9.77 8.34 42.68
CA ASP A 48 -11.20 8.57 42.85
C ASP A 48 -12.00 7.58 41.97
N PRO A 49 -12.82 6.69 42.55
CA PRO A 49 -13.54 5.66 41.80
C PRO A 49 -14.69 6.19 40.93
N ASN A 50 -15.05 7.48 41.01
CA ASN A 50 -16.14 8.08 40.24
C ASN A 50 -15.67 8.91 39.04
N VAL A 51 -14.36 9.04 38.81
CA VAL A 51 -13.83 9.72 37.61
C VAL A 51 -13.70 8.70 36.47
N PRO A 52 -14.39 8.89 35.32
CA PRO A 52 -14.22 8.01 34.17
C PRO A 52 -12.78 8.10 33.66
N PRO A 53 -12.17 6.96 33.25
CA PRO A 53 -10.81 6.97 32.74
C PRO A 53 -10.72 7.85 31.48
N PRO A 54 -9.59 8.55 31.28
CA PRO A 54 -9.40 9.33 30.08
C PRO A 54 -9.51 8.43 28.83
N PRO A 55 -10.03 8.94 27.70
CA PRO A 55 -10.01 8.20 26.45
C PRO A 55 -8.56 7.78 26.15
N GLY A 56 -8.37 6.49 25.88
CA GLY A 56 -7.06 5.95 25.55
C GLY A 56 -6.47 6.63 24.32
N PRO A 57 -5.14 6.56 24.13
CA PRO A 57 -4.50 7.13 22.95
C PRO A 57 -5.14 6.57 21.69
N ALA A 58 -5.48 7.45 20.76
CA ALA A 58 -6.00 7.06 19.45
C ALA A 58 -5.08 6.01 18.81
N ALA A 59 -5.67 4.94 18.27
CA ALA A 59 -4.94 3.93 17.55
C ALA A 59 -4.08 4.59 16.46
N PRO A 60 -2.84 4.13 16.23
CA PRO A 60 -2.01 4.69 15.17
C PRO A 60 -2.72 4.52 13.82
N PRO A 61 -2.56 5.48 12.88
CA PRO A 61 -3.11 5.35 11.55
C PRO A 61 -2.59 4.06 10.89
N PRO A 62 -3.39 3.42 10.01
CA PRO A 62 -2.91 2.28 9.25
C PRO A 62 -1.63 2.65 8.50
N PRO A 63 -0.71 1.69 8.27
CA PRO A 63 0.52 1.96 7.53
C PRO A 63 0.17 2.54 6.15
N PRO A 64 1.02 3.43 5.59
CA PRO A 64 0.82 3.93 4.25
C PRO A 64 0.82 2.74 3.28
N VAL A 65 -0.32 2.48 2.65
CA VAL A 65 -0.37 1.64 1.45
C VAL A 65 0.57 2.25 0.43
N ARG A 66 1.59 1.51 0.00
CA ARG A 66 2.41 1.93 -1.14
C ARG A 66 1.51 1.90 -2.35
N ALA A 67 0.92 3.05 -2.69
CA ALA A 67 0.40 3.28 -4.01
C ALA A 67 1.62 3.26 -4.94
N TYR A 68 1.89 2.10 -5.55
CA TYR A 68 2.49 2.15 -6.87
C TYR A 68 1.48 2.95 -7.69
N SER A 69 1.82 4.18 -8.04
CA SER A 69 0.96 5.00 -8.88
C SER A 69 0.99 4.38 -10.28
N VAL A 70 0.18 3.33 -10.48
CA VAL A 70 0.03 2.67 -11.76
C VAL A 70 -0.69 3.63 -12.68
N ASN A 71 -0.07 3.94 -13.82
CA ASN A 71 -0.71 4.73 -14.85
C ASN A 71 -1.68 3.86 -15.64
N TRP A 72 -2.91 3.76 -15.12
CA TRP A 72 -3.98 2.97 -15.71
C TRP A 72 -4.39 3.44 -17.10
N ASP A 73 -4.24 4.72 -17.44
CA ASP A 73 -4.48 5.20 -18.80
C ASP A 73 -3.45 4.68 -19.78
N ALA A 74 -2.18 4.58 -19.38
CA ALA A 74 -1.14 4.01 -20.23
C ALA A 74 -1.38 2.51 -20.48
N ILE A 75 -1.88 1.80 -19.47
CA ILE A 75 -2.31 0.40 -19.60
C ILE A 75 -3.53 0.31 -20.52
N ALA A 76 -4.56 1.13 -20.31
CA ALA A 76 -5.76 1.14 -21.16
C ALA A 76 -5.44 1.52 -22.61
N GLN A 77 -4.48 2.42 -22.83
CA GLN A 77 -3.99 2.77 -24.15
C GLN A 77 -3.33 1.57 -24.85
N CYS A 78 -2.65 0.71 -24.09
CA CYS A 78 -2.07 -0.51 -24.61
C CYS A 78 -3.11 -1.61 -24.85
N GLU A 79 -4.07 -1.77 -23.94
CA GLU A 79 -5.05 -2.86 -23.93
C GLU A 79 -6.20 -2.64 -24.90
N SER A 80 -6.79 -1.44 -24.91
CA SER A 80 -7.98 -1.11 -25.69
C SER A 80 -7.80 0.07 -26.65
N GLY A 81 -6.58 0.62 -26.75
CA GLY A 81 -6.35 1.89 -27.45
C GLY A 81 -6.93 3.10 -26.72
N GLY A 82 -7.23 2.98 -25.42
CA GLY A 82 -7.80 4.04 -24.60
C GLY A 82 -9.33 4.09 -24.61
N ASN A 83 -9.99 3.11 -25.24
CA ASN A 83 -11.44 3.02 -25.27
C ASN A 83 -11.96 2.28 -24.03
N TRP A 84 -12.54 3.04 -23.08
CA TRP A 84 -13.08 2.50 -21.82
C TRP A 84 -14.42 1.79 -21.96
N SER A 85 -15.12 1.95 -23.09
CA SER A 85 -16.42 1.33 -23.37
C SER A 85 -16.32 0.24 -24.43
N ILE A 86 -15.11 -0.26 -24.70
CA ILE A 86 -14.91 -1.29 -25.71
C ILE A 86 -15.56 -2.62 -25.30
N ASN A 87 -16.23 -3.25 -26.25
CA ASN A 87 -16.65 -4.64 -26.17
C ASN A 87 -16.64 -5.21 -27.59
N THR A 88 -15.59 -5.95 -27.93
CA THR A 88 -15.41 -6.56 -29.27
C THR A 88 -16.02 -7.96 -29.37
N GLY A 89 -16.56 -8.49 -28.27
CA GLY A 89 -17.03 -9.88 -28.21
C GLY A 89 -15.92 -10.92 -28.06
N ASN A 90 -14.68 -10.51 -27.73
CA ASN A 90 -13.54 -11.40 -27.51
C ASN A 90 -13.48 -12.02 -26.09
N GLY A 91 -14.51 -11.80 -25.26
CA GLY A 91 -14.57 -12.26 -23.87
C GLY A 91 -13.97 -11.29 -22.84
N PHE A 92 -13.39 -10.18 -23.31
CA PHE A 92 -12.89 -9.09 -22.48
C PHE A 92 -13.65 -7.81 -22.78
N SER A 93 -13.71 -6.90 -21.81
CA SER A 93 -14.45 -5.64 -21.98
C SER A 93 -13.84 -4.52 -21.15
N GLY A 94 -14.12 -3.29 -21.56
CA GLY A 94 -13.64 -2.09 -20.89
C GLY A 94 -12.19 -1.72 -21.23
N GLY A 95 -11.74 -0.58 -20.70
CA GLY A 95 -10.43 0.00 -21.03
C GLY A 95 -9.25 -0.90 -20.64
N LEU A 96 -9.41 -1.66 -19.56
CA LEU A 96 -8.38 -2.54 -19.01
C LEU A 96 -8.59 -4.02 -19.38
N GLN A 97 -9.49 -4.29 -20.33
CA GLN A 97 -9.77 -5.63 -20.86
C GLN A 97 -10.06 -6.65 -19.75
N PHE A 98 -11.09 -6.40 -18.93
CA PHE A 98 -11.51 -7.34 -17.89
C PHE A 98 -12.33 -8.50 -18.46
N THR A 99 -12.13 -9.71 -17.93
CA THR A 99 -13.12 -10.78 -18.06
C THR A 99 -14.28 -10.55 -17.08
N PRO A 100 -15.50 -11.06 -17.36
CA PRO A 100 -16.63 -10.95 -16.42
C PRO A 100 -16.33 -11.58 -15.05
N SER A 101 -15.62 -12.71 -15.03
CA SER A 101 -15.26 -13.40 -13.78
C SER A 101 -14.31 -12.59 -12.92
N THR A 102 -13.24 -12.02 -13.51
CA THR A 102 -12.30 -11.16 -12.78
C THR A 102 -12.98 -9.87 -12.32
N TRP A 103 -13.82 -9.28 -13.16
CA TRP A 103 -14.60 -8.08 -12.83
C TRP A 103 -15.43 -8.28 -11.56
N HIS A 104 -16.27 -9.32 -11.54
CA HIS A 104 -17.13 -9.60 -10.38
C HIS A 104 -16.33 -10.04 -9.15
N ALA A 105 -15.27 -10.84 -9.32
CA ALA A 105 -14.42 -11.28 -8.21
C ALA A 105 -13.71 -10.12 -7.49
N ASN A 106 -13.48 -9.00 -8.18
CA ASN A 106 -12.80 -7.83 -7.64
C ASN A 106 -13.78 -6.68 -7.30
N GLY A 107 -15.07 -7.00 -7.16
CA GLY A 107 -16.11 -6.10 -6.68
C GLY A 107 -16.70 -5.19 -7.74
N GLY A 108 -16.47 -5.47 -9.02
CA GLY A 108 -17.19 -4.82 -10.12
C GLY A 108 -18.64 -5.29 -10.20
N SER A 109 -19.54 -4.42 -10.63
CA SER A 109 -20.96 -4.74 -10.88
C SER A 109 -21.32 -4.56 -12.35
N GLY A 110 -22.31 -5.30 -12.86
CA GLY A 110 -22.69 -5.25 -14.27
C GLY A 110 -21.54 -5.70 -15.19
N SER A 111 -21.32 -4.97 -16.29
CA SER A 111 -20.27 -5.26 -17.28
C SER A 111 -19.25 -4.12 -17.33
N PRO A 112 -17.94 -4.40 -17.47
CA PRO A 112 -16.87 -3.39 -17.43
C PRO A 112 -17.07 -2.24 -18.42
N GLN A 113 -17.48 -2.53 -19.67
CA GLN A 113 -17.69 -1.53 -20.72
C GLN A 113 -18.79 -0.50 -20.42
N ASN A 114 -19.72 -0.85 -19.52
CA ASN A 114 -20.80 0.03 -19.07
C ASN A 114 -20.43 0.78 -17.78
N ALA A 115 -19.33 0.40 -17.12
CA ALA A 115 -18.82 1.06 -15.94
C ALA A 115 -18.00 2.29 -16.33
N SER A 116 -17.99 3.31 -15.47
CA SER A 116 -17.12 4.46 -15.66
C SER A 116 -15.65 4.04 -15.64
N ARG A 117 -14.80 4.87 -16.23
CA ARG A 117 -13.34 4.70 -16.18
C ARG A 117 -12.86 4.56 -14.72
N GLU A 118 -13.37 5.41 -13.83
CA GLU A 118 -12.97 5.44 -12.43
C GLU A 118 -13.38 4.16 -11.70
N GLU A 119 -14.55 3.60 -12.02
CA GLU A 119 -15.00 2.32 -11.48
C GLU A 119 -14.13 1.17 -11.99
N GLN A 120 -13.73 1.21 -13.27
CA GLN A 120 -12.80 0.23 -13.82
C GLN A 120 -11.43 0.30 -13.16
N ILE A 121 -10.92 1.50 -12.90
CA ILE A 121 -9.67 1.72 -12.16
C ILE A 121 -9.80 1.20 -10.73
N ARG A 122 -10.90 1.47 -10.02
CA ARG A 122 -11.13 0.95 -8.68
C ARG A 122 -11.05 -0.59 -8.63
N VAL A 123 -11.67 -1.26 -9.59
CA VAL A 123 -11.60 -2.74 -9.69
C VAL A 123 -10.18 -3.19 -10.07
N ALA A 124 -9.47 -2.42 -10.90
CA ALA A 124 -8.09 -2.69 -11.26
C ALA A 124 -7.13 -2.61 -10.07
N GLU A 125 -7.33 -1.65 -9.17
CA GLU A 125 -6.58 -1.53 -7.92
C GLU A 125 -6.79 -2.75 -7.02
N ASN A 126 -8.00 -3.31 -6.96
CA ASN A 126 -8.26 -4.55 -6.24
C ASN A 126 -7.54 -5.76 -6.88
N VAL A 127 -7.47 -5.81 -8.21
CA VAL A 127 -6.69 -6.81 -8.94
C VAL A 127 -5.19 -6.62 -8.68
N LEU A 128 -4.69 -5.39 -8.70
CA LEU A 128 -3.30 -5.06 -8.39
C LEU A 128 -2.94 -5.50 -6.98
N HIS A 129 -3.83 -5.29 -6.01
CA HIS A 129 -3.61 -5.71 -4.63
C HIS A 129 -3.56 -7.24 -4.47
N SER A 130 -4.36 -7.98 -5.24
CA SER A 130 -4.45 -9.45 -5.12
C SER A 130 -3.42 -10.20 -5.96
N GLN A 131 -3.13 -9.73 -7.17
CA GLN A 131 -2.32 -10.44 -8.18
C GLN A 131 -1.05 -9.68 -8.57
N GLY A 132 -0.94 -8.40 -8.18
CA GLY A 132 0.12 -7.51 -8.65
C GLY A 132 -0.07 -7.08 -10.10
N ILE A 133 0.90 -6.31 -10.60
CA ILE A 133 0.88 -5.77 -11.97
C ILE A 133 0.95 -6.88 -13.05
N GLY A 134 1.30 -8.10 -12.65
CA GLY A 134 1.35 -9.29 -13.51
C GLY A 134 0.01 -9.71 -14.10
N ALA A 135 -1.11 -9.19 -13.59
CA ALA A 135 -2.43 -9.34 -14.23
C ALA A 135 -2.49 -8.68 -15.62
N TRP A 136 -1.61 -7.70 -15.90
CA TRP A 136 -1.39 -7.10 -17.22
C TRP A 136 0.05 -7.40 -17.70
N PRO A 137 0.36 -8.62 -18.13
CA PRO A 137 1.75 -9.06 -18.34
C PRO A 137 2.47 -8.29 -19.45
N VAL A 138 1.75 -7.80 -20.47
CA VAL A 138 2.33 -7.09 -21.61
C VAL A 138 2.24 -5.57 -21.45
N CYS A 139 1.11 -5.08 -20.96
CA CYS A 139 0.79 -3.67 -20.88
C CYS A 139 1.09 -3.06 -19.51
N GLY A 140 1.13 -3.85 -18.44
CA GLY A 140 1.37 -3.38 -17.07
C GLY A 140 2.72 -2.70 -16.88
N ARG A 141 3.75 -3.07 -17.66
CA ARG A 141 5.07 -2.40 -17.68
C ARG A 141 5.04 -0.98 -18.26
N ARG A 142 3.94 -0.58 -18.90
CA ARG A 142 3.75 0.76 -19.47
C ARG A 142 3.06 1.71 -18.47
N GLY A 143 2.53 1.15 -17.38
CA GLY A 143 1.84 1.84 -16.30
C GLY A 143 2.72 2.04 -15.09
#